data_AF-A0A2X3IMT6-F1
#
_entry.id   AF-A0A2X3IMT6-F1
#
_cell.length_a   1.000
_cell.length_b   1.000
_cell.length_c   1.000
_cell.angle_alpha   90.00
_cell.angle_beta   90.00
_cell.angle_gamma   90.00
#
_symmetry.space_group_name_H-M   'P 1'
#
loop_
_entity.id
_entity.type
_entity.pdbx_description
1 polymer ?
#
loop_
_entity_poly.entity_id
_entity_poly.type
_entity_poly.pdbx_seq_one_letter_code
_entity_poly.pdbx_strand_id
1 'polypeptide(L)'
;MAEACREGVKVVITTGGHQSNHARMVAAAARKFGMKPVLVLRGDEPQTYQGNLLLDKLFGAELQFLDPEGYFTQIEGAMQAHADAAAGAR
;
A
#
# COMPACT_ATOMS: atom_id res chain seq x y z
N MET A 1 8.02 -3.39 -11.25
CA MET A 1 9.25 -3.01 -10.52
C MET A 1 10.36 -2.52 -11.43
N ALA A 2 10.76 -3.24 -12.49
CA ALA A 2 11.88 -2.82 -13.35
C ALA A 2 11.75 -1.38 -13.89
N GLU A 3 10.57 -1.00 -14.36
CA GLU A 3 10.26 0.37 -14.78
C GLU A 3 10.37 1.38 -13.64
N ALA A 4 9.71 1.13 -12.51
CA ALA A 4 9.81 1.97 -11.31
C ALA A 4 11.27 2.18 -10.84
N CYS A 5 12.12 1.15 -10.91
CA CYS A 5 13.54 1.27 -10.61
C CYS A 5 14.27 2.17 -11.62
N ARG A 6 14.01 2.01 -12.92
CA ARG A 6 14.58 2.87 -13.99
C ARG A 6 14.20 4.33 -13.82
N GLU A 7 12.98 4.59 -13.39
CA GLU A 7 12.44 5.94 -13.18
C GLU A 7 12.79 6.54 -11.81
N GLY A 8 13.49 5.79 -10.96
CA GLY A 8 13.89 6.25 -9.63
C GLY A 8 12.70 6.49 -8.69
N VAL A 9 11.58 5.79 -8.91
CA VAL A 9 10.38 5.84 -8.07
C VAL A 9 10.76 5.56 -6.61
N LYS A 10 10.13 6.30 -5.69
CA LYS A 10 10.39 6.19 -4.24
C LYS A 10 9.26 5.54 -3.48
N VAL A 11 8.05 5.54 -4.04
CA VAL A 11 6.83 5.05 -3.39
C VAL A 11 6.06 4.18 -4.37
N VAL A 12 5.57 3.03 -3.92
CA VAL A 12 4.67 2.15 -4.69
C VAL A 12 3.37 2.03 -3.93
N ILE A 13 2.27 2.42 -4.59
CA ILE A 13 0.93 2.41 -4.01
C ILE A 13 0.14 1.27 -4.66
N THR A 14 -0.52 0.44 -3.86
CA THR A 14 -1.43 -0.59 -4.37
C THR A 14 -2.59 -0.84 -3.43
N THR A 15 -3.47 -1.77 -3.78
CA THR A 15 -4.74 -2.02 -3.07
C THR A 15 -5.00 -3.51 -2.85
N GLY A 16 -6.00 -3.82 -2.04
CA GLY A 16 -6.41 -5.19 -1.74
C GLY A 16 -7.31 -5.27 -0.50
N GLY A 17 -7.53 -6.47 0.03
CA GLY A 17 -8.09 -6.66 1.38
C GLY A 17 -6.99 -7.01 2.39
N HIS A 18 -7.36 -7.14 3.67
CA HIS A 18 -6.41 -7.46 4.78
C HIS A 18 -5.49 -8.65 4.50
N GLN A 19 -5.97 -9.68 3.79
CA GLN A 19 -5.20 -10.90 3.51
C GLN A 19 -4.78 -11.02 2.04
N SER A 20 -4.66 -9.90 1.33
CA SER A 20 -4.30 -9.88 -0.09
C SER A 20 -2.87 -10.39 -0.32
N ASN A 21 -2.75 -11.49 -1.07
CA ASN A 21 -1.44 -11.97 -1.54
C ASN A 21 -0.79 -10.95 -2.49
N HIS A 22 -1.58 -10.28 -3.33
CA HIS A 22 -1.10 -9.24 -4.24
C HIS A 22 -0.45 -8.08 -3.48
N ALA A 23 -1.18 -7.51 -2.50
CA ALA A 23 -0.68 -6.39 -1.70
C ALA A 23 0.63 -6.75 -0.99
N ARG A 24 0.68 -7.96 -0.40
CA ARG A 24 1.88 -8.46 0.27
C ARG A 24 3.08 -8.67 -0.64
N MET A 25 2.87 -9.20 -1.84
CA MET A 25 3.94 -9.35 -2.81
C MET A 25 4.47 -7.99 -3.29
N VAL A 26 3.58 -7.03 -3.53
CA VAL A 26 3.96 -5.66 -3.90
C VAL A 26 4.75 -4.99 -2.77
N ALA A 27 4.31 -5.12 -1.51
CA ALA A 27 5.01 -4.57 -0.35
C ALA A 27 6.43 -5.13 -0.20
N ALA A 28 6.57 -6.46 -0.28
CA ALA A 28 7.86 -7.12 -0.23
C ALA A 28 8.78 -6.66 -1.37
N ALA A 29 8.26 -6.59 -2.59
CA ALA A 29 9.04 -6.19 -3.76
C ALA A 29 9.44 -4.70 -3.70
N ALA A 30 8.55 -3.81 -3.29
CA ALA A 30 8.85 -2.38 -3.12
C ALA A 30 10.01 -2.20 -2.14
N ARG A 31 9.93 -2.82 -0.96
CA ARG A 31 11.02 -2.76 0.03
C ARG A 31 12.32 -3.34 -0.47
N LYS A 32 12.28 -4.49 -1.14
CA LYS A 32 13.47 -5.13 -1.72
C LYS A 32 14.24 -4.17 -2.64
N PHE A 33 13.54 -3.30 -3.35
CA PHE A 33 14.13 -2.32 -4.27
C PHE A 33 14.25 -0.90 -3.67
N GLY A 34 14.14 -0.75 -2.35
CA GLY A 34 14.35 0.54 -1.67
C GLY A 34 13.21 1.55 -1.83
N MET A 35 12.02 1.10 -2.25
CA MET A 35 10.81 1.91 -2.34
C MET A 35 9.95 1.75 -1.08
N LYS A 36 9.21 2.79 -0.69
CA LYS A 36 8.19 2.74 0.36
C LYS A 36 6.89 2.14 -0.20
N PRO A 37 6.37 1.03 0.35
CA PRO A 37 5.05 0.55 -0.01
C PRO A 37 3.95 1.31 0.74
N VAL A 38 2.87 1.60 0.04
CA VAL A 38 1.61 2.13 0.59
C VAL A 38 0.48 1.23 0.12
N LEU A 39 -0.34 0.76 1.05
CA LEU A 39 -1.45 -0.16 0.78
C LEU A 39 -2.77 0.47 1.21
N VAL A 40 -3.68 0.67 0.25
CA VAL A 40 -5.07 1.09 0.52
C VAL A 40 -5.94 -0.16 0.54
N LEU A 41 -6.37 -0.58 1.73
CA LEU A 41 -6.99 -1.87 1.99
C LEU A 41 -8.49 -1.75 2.27
N ARG A 42 -9.27 -2.68 1.73
CA ARG A 42 -10.69 -2.85 2.04
C ARG A 42 -10.88 -3.56 3.38
N GLY A 43 -11.68 -2.96 4.26
CA GLY A 43 -12.00 -3.48 5.58
C GLY A 43 -11.59 -2.49 6.67
N ASP A 44 -12.26 -2.59 7.82
CA ASP A 44 -11.92 -1.79 8.99
C ASP A 44 -10.57 -2.19 9.56
N GLU A 45 -9.84 -1.24 10.13
CA GLU A 45 -8.55 -1.54 10.77
C GLU A 45 -8.72 -2.62 11.86
N PRO A 46 -8.05 -3.77 11.74
CA PRO A 46 -8.20 -4.84 12.71
C PRO A 46 -7.43 -4.54 13.99
N GLN A 47 -7.97 -5.00 15.13
CA GLN A 47 -7.29 -4.91 16.43
C GLN A 47 -6.01 -5.75 16.49
N THR A 48 -5.87 -6.76 15.63
CA THR A 48 -4.71 -7.66 15.59
C THR A 48 -4.23 -7.85 14.16
N TYR A 49 -2.91 -7.72 14.00
CA TYR A 49 -2.23 -7.87 12.72
C TYR A 49 -1.70 -9.31 12.61
N GLN A 50 -2.18 -10.04 11.60
CA GLN A 50 -1.81 -11.45 11.37
C GLN A 50 -1.70 -11.76 9.88
N GLY A 51 -1.04 -12.87 9.54
CA GLY A 51 -0.93 -13.34 8.15
C GLY A 51 -0.29 -12.32 7.22
N ASN A 52 -0.89 -12.09 6.05
CA ASN A 52 -0.38 -11.15 5.06
C ASN A 52 -0.30 -9.72 5.62
N LEU A 53 -1.31 -9.26 6.37
CA LEU A 53 -1.30 -7.91 6.96
C LEU A 53 -0.14 -7.70 7.94
N LEU A 54 0.22 -8.73 8.70
CA LEU A 54 1.40 -8.67 9.58
C LEU A 54 2.68 -8.54 8.75
N LEU A 55 2.80 -9.31 7.67
CA LEU A 55 3.93 -9.23 6.75
C LEU A 55 4.02 -7.84 6.10
N ASP A 56 2.89 -7.25 5.69
CA ASP A 56 2.84 -5.89 5.14
C ASP A 56 3.42 -4.87 6.13
N LYS A 57 3.02 -4.96 7.39
CA LYS A 57 3.55 -4.11 8.47
C LYS A 57 5.04 -4.35 8.73
N LEU A 58 5.51 -5.61 8.69
CA LEU A 58 6.92 -5.95 8.85
C LEU A 58 7.78 -5.50 7.66
N PHE A 59 7.21 -5.50 6.46
CA PHE A 59 7.77 -4.82 5.29
C PHE A 59 7.60 -3.30 5.39
N GLY A 60 7.18 -2.75 6.53
CA GLY A 60 7.05 -1.32 6.76
C GLY A 60 6.16 -0.63 5.74
N ALA A 61 5.09 -1.28 5.29
CA ALA A 61 4.07 -0.63 4.48
C ALA A 61 3.33 0.41 5.31
N GLU A 62 3.01 1.53 4.68
CA GLU A 62 1.98 2.44 5.16
C GLU A 62 0.61 1.86 4.80
N LEU A 63 -0.29 1.80 5.76
CA LEU A 63 -1.58 1.12 5.62
C LEU A 63 -2.70 2.15 5.79
N GLN A 64 -3.61 2.21 4.83
CA GLN A 64 -4.86 2.94 4.95
C GLN A 64 -6.01 1.95 4.79
N PHE A 65 -6.90 1.94 5.76
CA PHE A 65 -8.09 1.10 5.76
C PHE A 65 -9.29 1.93 5.31
N LEU A 66 -10.05 1.40 4.36
CA LEU A 66 -11.30 1.99 3.92
C LEU A 66 -12.45 1.04 4.24
N ASP A 67 -13.51 1.64 4.77
CA ASP A 67 -14.76 0.94 5.10
C ASP A 67 -15.27 0.11 3.90
N PRO A 68 -15.76 -1.13 4.11
CA PRO A 68 -16.21 -2.00 3.03
C PRO A 68 -17.31 -1.43 2.12
N GLU A 69 -18.15 -0.54 2.62
CA GLU A 69 -19.25 0.12 1.90
C GLU A 69 -18.71 1.31 1.09
N GLY A 70 -17.80 2.09 1.68
CA GLY A 70 -17.16 3.24 1.03
C GLY A 70 -16.00 2.92 0.10
N TYR A 71 -15.43 1.71 0.17
CA TYR A 71 -14.18 1.36 -0.51
C TYR A 71 -14.16 1.71 -2.00
N PHE A 72 -15.17 1.29 -2.76
CA PHE A 72 -15.18 1.46 -4.22
C PHE A 72 -15.36 2.91 -4.67
N THR A 73 -15.93 3.78 -3.83
CA THR A 73 -16.09 5.20 -4.13
C THR A 73 -14.90 6.04 -3.67
N GLN A 74 -14.16 5.56 -2.67
CA GLN A 74 -13.07 6.31 -2.02
C GLN A 74 -11.66 5.91 -2.48
N ILE A 75 -11.50 4.70 -3.01
CA ILE A 75 -10.18 4.12 -3.29
C ILE A 75 -9.32 4.99 -4.22
N GLU A 76 -9.91 5.55 -5.26
CA GLU A 76 -9.20 6.35 -6.26
C GLU A 76 -8.67 7.64 -5.62
N GLY A 77 -9.51 8.34 -4.86
CA GLY A 77 -9.13 9.53 -4.11
C GLY A 77 -8.09 9.24 -3.03
N ALA A 78 -8.20 8.11 -2.32
CA ALA A 78 -7.22 7.70 -1.32
C ALA A 78 -5.85 7.43 -1.95
N MET A 79 -5.79 6.69 -3.06
CA MET A 79 -4.54 6.44 -3.78
C MET A 79 -3.93 7.73 -4.33
N GLN A 80 -4.75 8.64 -4.87
CA GLN A 80 -4.28 9.93 -5.38
C GLN A 80 -3.70 10.80 -4.26
N ALA A 81 -4.35 10.85 -3.09
CA ALA A 81 -3.83 11.61 -1.95
C ALA A 81 -2.44 11.11 -1.51
N HIS A 82 -2.20 9.80 -1.52
CA HIS A 82 -0.87 9.23 -1.27
C HIS A 82 0.14 9.57 -2.36
N ALA A 83 -0.28 9.60 -3.62
CA ALA A 83 0.58 9.99 -4.74
C ALA A 83 0.99 11.46 -4.63
N ASP A 84 0.04 12.36 -4.32
CA ASP A 84 0.29 13.78 -4.15
C ASP A 84 1.23 14.06 -2.97
N ALA A 85 1.00 13.39 -1.83
CA ALA A 85 1.87 13.48 -0.67
C ALA A 85 3.30 12.99 -0.98
N ALA A 86 3.45 11.91 -1.74
CA ALA A 86 4.75 11.39 -2.17
C ALA A 86 5.47 12.33 -3.15
N ALA A 87 4.73 13.06 -3.99
CA ALA A 87 5.29 14.05 -4.91
C ALA A 87 5.75 15.33 -4.19
N GLY A 88 5.03 15.74 -3.14
CA GLY A 88 5.33 16.94 -2.35
C GLY A 88 6.46 16.80 -1.32
N ALA A 89 6.84 15.57 -0.94
CA ALA A 89 7.92 15.30 0.01
C ALA A 89 9.34 15.37 -0.60
N ARG A 90 9.50 16.03 -1.75
CA ARG A 90 10.76 16.18 -2.49
C ARG A 90 11.57 17.39 -2.05
#